data_AF-A0AAP5NIP9-F1
#
_entry.id   AF-A0AAP5NIP9-F1
#
_cell.length_a   1.000
_cell.length_b   1.000
_cell.length_c   1.000
_cell.angle_alpha   90.00
_cell.angle_beta   90.00
_cell.angle_gamma   90.00
#
_symmetry.space_group_name_H-M   'P 1'
#
loop_
_entity.id
_entity.type
_entity.pdbx_description
1 polymer ?
#
loop_
_entity_poly.entity_id
_entity_poly.type
_entity_poly.pdbx_seq_one_letter_code
_entity_poly.pdbx_strand_id
1 'polypeptide(L)'
;MKRSWLECLGLICLLLTLLTLAITLTINARWLYQFDVEHLRLLDETFLSKKELLDNFDQLMSYLNLPWVEKLHMSDFPVSTSGAQHFYEVKRLFLLNYGLLAVTILPSFFYLRHLIRQKRLWTLVQPFQIAVAVPVVVAFLMAVNFDQFFVLFHGVLFNNDAWIFNPVTDPIITVLPETFFFHCFILFFVLVEIFYFLPIYFGKRALKKER
;
A
#
# COMPACT_ATOMS: atom_id res chain seq x y z
N MET A 1 32.40 -1.71 16.02
CA MET A 1 31.09 -1.09 16.39
C MET A 1 30.52 -0.17 15.30
N LYS A 2 31.24 0.86 14.80
CA LYS A 2 30.67 1.83 13.81
C LYS A 2 30.22 1.24 12.46
N ARG A 3 30.77 0.12 11.99
CA ARG A 3 30.32 -0.53 10.74
C ARG A 3 28.98 -1.27 10.86
N SER A 4 28.64 -1.78 12.05
CA SER A 4 27.45 -2.63 12.25
C SER A 4 26.13 -1.85 12.24
N TRP A 5 26.12 -0.61 12.75
CA TRP A 5 24.89 0.19 12.80
C TRP A 5 24.50 0.75 11.43
N LEU A 6 25.48 1.12 10.60
CA LEU A 6 25.25 1.58 9.23
C LEU A 6 24.66 0.47 8.35
N GLU A 7 25.12 -0.77 8.52
CA GLU A 7 24.56 -1.91 7.81
C GLU A 7 23.14 -2.24 8.28
N CYS A 8 22.88 -2.16 9.59
CA CYS A 8 21.54 -2.32 10.14
C CYS A 8 20.57 -1.24 9.63
N LEU A 9 20.99 0.03 9.65
CA LEU A 9 20.22 1.14 9.13
C LEU A 9 19.93 0.97 7.63
N GLY A 10 20.94 0.60 6.83
CA GLY A 10 20.77 0.33 5.40
C GLY A 10 19.78 -0.80 5.11
N LEU A 11 19.80 -1.86 5.92
CA LEU A 11 18.83 -2.95 5.82
C LEU A 11 17.41 -2.51 6.17
N ILE A 12 17.24 -1.76 7.27
CA ILE A 12 15.93 -1.21 7.68
C ILE A 12 15.39 -0.28 6.59
N CYS A 13 16.22 0.63 6.07
CA CYS A 13 15.84 1.49 4.96
C CYS A 13 15.40 0.66 3.75
N LEU A 14 16.14 -0.40 3.40
CA LEU A 14 15.78 -1.24 2.25
C LEU A 14 14.44 -1.96 2.44
N LEU A 15 14.19 -2.53 3.63
CA LEU A 15 12.91 -3.16 3.96
C LEU A 15 11.75 -2.16 3.86
N LEU A 16 11.93 -0.96 4.41
CA LEU A 16 10.95 0.11 4.36
C LEU A 16 10.73 0.66 2.95
N THR A 17 11.78 0.82 2.15
CA THR A 17 11.68 1.26 0.75
C THR A 17 10.85 0.26 -0.06
N LEU A 18 11.13 -1.04 0.07
CA LEU A 18 10.39 -2.06 -0.68
C LEU A 18 8.93 -2.18 -0.20
N LEU A 19 8.67 -2.06 1.10
CA LEU A 19 7.32 -2.02 1.65
C LEU A 19 6.53 -0.80 1.16
N THR A 20 7.08 0.40 1.33
CA THR A 20 6.41 1.65 0.95
C THR A 20 6.26 1.79 -0.57
N LEU A 21 7.17 1.19 -1.36
CA LEU A 21 7.01 1.06 -2.80
C LEU A 21 5.83 0.14 -3.17
N ALA A 22 5.67 -1.01 -2.51
CA ALA A 22 4.52 -1.89 -2.74
C ALA A 22 3.19 -1.20 -2.41
N ILE A 23 3.13 -0.48 -1.27
CA ILE A 23 1.96 0.34 -0.90
C ILE A 23 1.70 1.40 -1.96
N THR A 24 2.73 2.17 -2.35
CA THR A 24 2.63 3.24 -3.36
C THR A 24 2.06 2.73 -4.68
N LEU A 25 2.56 1.58 -5.17
CA LEU A 25 2.07 0.99 -6.41
C LEU A 25 0.63 0.51 -6.28
N THR A 26 0.26 -0.05 -5.12
CA THR A 26 -1.10 -0.55 -4.85
C THR A 26 -2.10 0.59 -4.78
N ILE A 27 -1.85 1.61 -3.95
CA ILE A 27 -2.82 2.71 -3.76
C ILE A 27 -3.01 3.53 -5.04
N ASN A 28 -2.03 3.56 -5.95
CA ASN A 28 -2.13 4.23 -7.25
C ASN A 28 -2.52 3.30 -8.39
N ALA A 29 -2.95 2.06 -8.10
CA ALA A 29 -3.38 1.09 -9.11
C ALA A 29 -4.78 1.43 -9.65
N ARG A 30 -4.92 2.58 -10.32
CA ARG A 30 -6.19 3.01 -10.95
C ARG A 30 -6.75 1.95 -11.90
N TRP A 31 -5.89 1.20 -12.57
CA TRP A 31 -6.28 0.09 -13.45
C TRP A 31 -7.06 -1.00 -12.70
N LEU A 32 -6.75 -1.23 -11.41
CA LEU A 32 -7.43 -2.23 -10.59
C LEU A 32 -8.86 -1.76 -10.28
N TYR A 33 -9.04 -0.48 -9.95
CA TYR A 33 -10.37 0.10 -9.80
C TYR A 33 -11.17 0.02 -11.09
N GLN A 34 -10.57 0.34 -12.25
CA GLN A 34 -11.23 0.22 -13.54
C GLN A 34 -11.67 -1.21 -13.87
N PHE A 35 -10.85 -2.19 -13.51
CA PHE A 35 -11.19 -3.61 -13.61
C PHE A 35 -12.39 -3.94 -12.70
N ASP A 36 -12.36 -3.49 -11.45
CA ASP A 36 -13.42 -3.76 -10.47
C ASP A 36 -14.74 -3.07 -10.77
N VAL A 37 -14.73 -1.89 -11.41
CA VAL A 37 -15.96 -1.25 -11.91
C VAL A 37 -16.76 -2.20 -12.82
N GLU A 38 -16.07 -2.99 -13.65
CA GLU A 38 -16.71 -3.99 -14.52
C GLU A 38 -16.93 -5.31 -13.78
N HIS A 39 -15.90 -5.83 -13.11
CA HIS A 39 -15.91 -7.15 -12.49
C HIS A 39 -16.92 -7.26 -11.35
N LEU A 40 -17.02 -6.22 -10.51
CA LEU A 40 -17.95 -6.13 -9.39
C LEU A 40 -19.28 -5.47 -9.77
N ARG A 41 -19.46 -5.07 -11.04
CA ARG A 41 -20.66 -4.39 -11.55
C ARG A 41 -21.04 -3.12 -10.76
N LEU A 42 -20.05 -2.30 -10.42
CA LEU A 42 -20.26 -1.10 -9.58
C LEU A 42 -21.22 -0.08 -10.21
N LEU A 43 -21.41 -0.13 -11.53
CA LEU A 43 -22.36 0.74 -12.23
C LEU A 43 -23.82 0.38 -11.93
N ASP A 44 -24.11 -0.82 -11.45
CA ASP A 44 -25.47 -1.23 -11.05
C ASP A 44 -25.88 -0.56 -9.72
N GLU A 45 -24.91 -0.07 -8.94
CA GLU A 45 -25.11 0.57 -7.63
C GLU A 45 -25.29 2.10 -7.72
N THR A 46 -25.23 2.67 -8.92
CA THR A 46 -25.36 4.12 -9.14
C THR A 46 -26.09 4.44 -10.44
N PHE A 47 -26.52 5.68 -10.59
CA PHE A 47 -27.06 6.18 -11.88
C PHE A 47 -25.98 6.81 -12.77
N LEU A 48 -24.71 6.72 -12.38
CA LEU A 48 -23.61 7.36 -13.07
C LEU A 48 -23.14 6.54 -14.26
N SER A 49 -22.69 7.23 -15.29
CA SER A 49 -21.89 6.60 -16.33
C SER A 49 -20.53 6.15 -15.77
N LYS A 50 -19.89 5.18 -16.44
CA LYS A 50 -18.52 4.77 -16.12
C LYS A 50 -17.54 5.95 -16.08
N LYS A 51 -17.73 6.93 -16.95
CA LYS A 51 -16.88 8.13 -17.00
C LYS A 51 -17.05 8.97 -15.73
N GLU A 52 -18.28 9.29 -15.36
CA GLU A 52 -18.58 10.08 -14.15
C GLU A 52 -18.07 9.37 -12.90
N LEU A 53 -18.27 8.06 -12.79
CA LEU A 53 -17.73 7.27 -11.67
C LEU A 53 -16.19 7.37 -11.58
N LEU A 54 -15.50 7.21 -12.71
CA LEU A 54 -14.04 7.32 -12.74
C LEU A 54 -13.55 8.75 -12.50
N ASP A 55 -14.29 9.78 -12.93
CA ASP A 55 -13.96 11.18 -12.66
C ASP A 55 -14.04 11.46 -11.15
N ASN A 56 -15.05 10.92 -10.45
CA ASN A 56 -15.15 11.04 -8.97
C ASN A 56 -14.02 10.28 -8.26
N PHE A 57 -13.69 9.08 -8.72
CA PHE A 57 -12.54 8.33 -8.21
C PHE A 57 -11.24 9.14 -8.40
N ASP A 58 -11.05 9.77 -9.55
CA ASP A 58 -9.88 10.60 -9.82
C ASP A 58 -9.82 11.87 -8.95
N GLN A 59 -10.98 12.45 -8.60
CA GLN A 59 -11.06 13.55 -7.63
C GLN A 59 -10.68 13.10 -6.22
N LEU A 60 -11.19 11.95 -5.77
CA LEU A 60 -10.78 11.35 -4.49
C LEU A 60 -9.28 11.06 -4.47
N MET A 61 -8.76 10.42 -5.52
CA MET A 61 -7.34 10.10 -5.64
C MET A 61 -6.47 11.35 -5.70
N SER A 62 -6.93 12.42 -6.36
CA SER A 62 -6.24 13.72 -6.34
C SER A 62 -6.17 14.30 -4.94
N TYR A 63 -7.28 14.25 -4.19
CA TYR A 63 -7.30 14.68 -2.80
C TYR A 63 -6.33 13.87 -1.92
N LEU A 64 -6.33 12.55 -2.03
CA LEU A 64 -5.47 11.67 -1.22
C LEU A 64 -3.98 11.82 -1.56
N ASN A 65 -3.64 12.02 -2.83
CA ASN A 65 -2.25 12.08 -3.30
C ASN A 65 -1.58 13.45 -3.15
N LEU A 66 -2.35 14.53 -3.34
CA LEU A 66 -1.77 15.86 -3.51
C LEU A 66 -1.89 16.67 -2.20
N PRO A 67 -0.76 17.07 -1.57
CA PRO A 67 -0.82 17.79 -0.29
C PRO A 67 -1.50 19.16 -0.39
N TRP A 68 -1.48 19.80 -1.57
CA TRP A 68 -2.12 21.10 -1.81
C TRP A 68 -3.63 21.04 -2.08
N VAL A 69 -4.24 19.87 -2.23
CA VAL A 69 -5.70 19.73 -2.36
C VAL A 69 -6.30 19.60 -0.96
N GLU A 70 -6.61 20.71 -0.30
CA GLU A 70 -6.93 20.72 1.13
C GLU A 70 -8.30 20.16 1.50
N LYS A 71 -9.29 20.28 0.59
CA LYS A 71 -10.67 19.84 0.82
C LYS A 71 -11.06 18.77 -0.19
N LEU A 72 -11.66 17.69 0.31
CA LEU A 72 -12.25 16.67 -0.55
C LEU A 72 -13.53 17.23 -1.16
N HIS A 73 -13.63 17.14 -2.48
CA HIS A 73 -14.82 17.45 -3.24
C HIS A 73 -14.96 16.41 -4.34
N MET A 74 -16.09 15.71 -4.33
CA MET A 74 -16.49 14.78 -5.39
C MET A 74 -17.75 15.34 -6.06
N SER A 75 -17.80 15.33 -7.39
CA SER A 75 -18.91 15.92 -8.16
C SER A 75 -20.26 15.26 -7.87
N ASP A 76 -20.27 13.94 -7.76
CA ASP A 76 -21.50 13.14 -7.76
C ASP A 76 -21.71 12.36 -6.45
N PHE A 77 -20.70 12.33 -5.57
CA PHE A 77 -20.80 11.70 -4.26
C PHE A 77 -20.73 12.75 -3.14
N PRO A 78 -21.85 13.04 -2.43
CA PRO A 78 -21.79 13.83 -1.22
C PRO A 78 -20.90 13.17 -0.17
N VAL A 79 -20.29 14.00 0.67
CA VAL A 79 -19.41 13.56 1.75
C VAL A 79 -19.86 14.22 3.04
N SER A 80 -20.18 13.41 4.04
CA SER A 80 -20.51 13.90 5.37
C SER A 80 -19.27 14.43 6.10
N THR A 81 -19.46 15.15 7.20
CA THR A 81 -18.32 15.58 8.05
C THR A 81 -17.53 14.37 8.58
N SER A 82 -18.23 13.27 8.87
CA SER A 82 -17.60 12.03 9.32
C SER A 82 -16.78 11.37 8.21
N GLY A 83 -17.36 11.19 7.02
CA GLY A 83 -16.64 10.63 5.86
C GLY A 83 -15.44 11.48 5.45
N ALA A 84 -15.59 12.81 5.49
CA ALA A 84 -14.49 13.73 5.21
C ALA A 84 -13.35 13.60 6.24
N GLN A 85 -13.67 13.41 7.52
CA GLN A 85 -12.66 13.15 8.56
C GLN A 85 -11.90 11.86 8.27
N HIS A 86 -12.59 10.77 7.91
CA HIS A 86 -11.92 9.52 7.56
C HIS A 86 -10.97 9.67 6.37
N PHE A 87 -11.42 10.28 5.27
CA PHE A 87 -10.56 10.50 4.11
C PHE A 87 -9.38 11.42 4.40
N TYR A 88 -9.54 12.38 5.31
CA TYR A 88 -8.42 13.20 5.80
C TYR A 88 -7.37 12.37 6.54
N GLU A 89 -7.78 11.42 7.38
CA GLU A 89 -6.87 10.50 8.06
C GLU A 89 -6.15 9.58 7.05
N VAL A 90 -6.89 9.04 6.07
CA VAL A 90 -6.31 8.24 4.96
C VAL A 90 -5.30 9.05 4.15
N LYS A 91 -5.61 10.32 3.84
CA LYS A 91 -4.67 11.23 3.16
C LYS A 91 -3.36 11.37 3.93
N ARG A 92 -3.42 11.49 5.26
CA ARG A 92 -2.19 11.55 6.09
C ARG A 92 -1.36 10.28 5.98
N LEU A 93 -2.00 9.11 5.89
CA LEU A 93 -1.31 7.83 5.69
C LEU A 93 -0.66 7.75 4.29
N PHE A 94 -1.32 8.24 3.24
CA PHE A 94 -0.74 8.33 1.89
C PHE A 94 0.52 9.20 1.90
N LEU A 95 0.44 10.41 2.47
CA LEU A 95 1.56 11.34 2.54
C LEU A 95 2.69 10.82 3.43
N LEU A 96 2.37 10.13 4.55
CA LEU A 96 3.36 9.45 5.39
C LEU A 96 4.11 8.38 4.60
N ASN A 97 3.39 7.53 3.86
CA ASN A 97 3.99 6.50 3.02
C ASN A 97 4.94 7.10 1.98
N TYR A 98 4.55 8.20 1.32
CA TYR A 98 5.42 8.90 0.37
C TYR A 98 6.64 9.54 1.04
N GLY A 99 6.48 10.15 2.21
CA GLY A 99 7.59 10.68 2.99
C GLY A 99 8.60 9.59 3.38
N LEU A 100 8.10 8.44 3.85
CA LEU A 100 8.94 7.29 4.19
C LEU A 100 9.67 6.72 2.96
N LEU A 101 8.98 6.58 1.82
CA LEU A 101 9.62 6.14 0.58
C LEU A 101 10.72 7.11 0.15
N ALA A 102 10.44 8.41 0.14
CA ALA A 102 11.40 9.46 -0.26
C ALA A 102 12.64 9.49 0.65
N VAL A 103 12.48 9.34 1.96
CA VAL A 103 13.60 9.35 2.92
C VAL A 103 14.42 8.05 2.86
N THR A 104 13.78 6.91 2.59
CA THR A 104 14.47 5.60 2.62
C THR A 104 15.11 5.21 1.31
N ILE A 105 14.61 5.66 0.14
CA ILE A 105 15.07 5.19 -1.17
C ILE A 105 16.56 5.48 -1.42
N LEU A 106 17.04 6.66 -1.03
CA LEU A 106 18.43 7.08 -1.27
C LEU A 106 19.43 6.30 -0.39
N PRO A 107 19.23 6.17 0.93
CA PRO A 107 20.01 5.23 1.76
C PRO A 107 19.99 3.80 1.24
N SER A 108 18.83 3.28 0.83
CA SER A 108 18.68 1.93 0.26
C SER A 108 19.52 1.74 -1.00
N PHE A 109 19.52 2.72 -1.90
CA PHE A 109 20.35 2.71 -3.10
C PHE A 109 21.85 2.65 -2.76
N PHE A 110 22.32 3.51 -1.86
CA PHE A 110 23.73 3.51 -1.46
C PHE A 110 24.14 2.22 -0.74
N TYR A 111 23.25 1.67 0.10
CA TYR A 111 23.46 0.40 0.79
C TYR A 111 23.60 -0.76 -0.21
N LEU A 112 22.66 -0.90 -1.16
CA LEU A 112 22.73 -1.91 -2.21
C LEU A 112 24.00 -1.76 -3.06
N ARG A 113 24.33 -0.54 -3.48
CA ARG A 113 25.56 -0.26 -4.24
C ARG A 113 26.81 -0.65 -3.46
N HIS A 114 26.84 -0.39 -2.15
CA HIS A 114 27.93 -0.79 -1.28
C HIS A 114 28.07 -2.31 -1.22
N LEU A 115 26.98 -3.04 -0.98
CA LEU A 115 26.99 -4.51 -0.94
C LEU A 115 27.42 -5.12 -2.28
N ILE A 116 26.96 -4.59 -3.41
CA ILE A 116 27.36 -5.04 -4.74
C ILE A 116 28.88 -4.87 -4.94
N ARG A 117 29.43 -3.69 -4.62
CA ARG A 117 30.86 -3.41 -4.79
C ARG A 117 31.74 -4.29 -3.91
N GLN A 118 31.26 -4.65 -2.73
CA GLN A 118 31.96 -5.54 -1.80
C GLN A 118 31.66 -7.03 -2.06
N LYS A 119 30.85 -7.35 -3.08
CA LYS A 119 30.32 -8.71 -3.35
C LYS A 119 29.58 -9.36 -2.16
N ARG A 120 29.02 -8.54 -1.27
CA ARG A 120 28.32 -8.96 -0.05
C ARG A 120 26.80 -9.04 -0.18
N LEU A 121 26.24 -9.08 -1.40
CA LEU A 121 24.78 -9.18 -1.59
C LEU A 121 24.16 -10.41 -0.89
N TRP A 122 24.94 -11.46 -0.67
CA TRP A 122 24.50 -12.65 0.04
C TRP A 122 24.05 -12.40 1.49
N THR A 123 24.51 -11.30 2.12
CA THR A 123 24.10 -10.95 3.48
C THR A 123 22.62 -10.56 3.58
N LEU A 124 21.96 -10.26 2.45
CA LEU A 124 20.53 -9.97 2.40
C LEU A 124 19.66 -11.24 2.48
N VAL A 125 20.22 -12.42 2.21
CA VAL A 125 19.43 -13.67 2.12
C VAL A 125 18.68 -13.97 3.41
N GLN A 126 19.39 -14.03 4.54
CA GLN A 126 18.78 -14.41 5.82
C GLN A 126 17.76 -13.37 6.32
N PRO A 127 18.07 -12.05 6.35
CA PRO A 127 17.09 -11.05 6.78
C PRO A 127 15.82 -11.07 5.92
N PHE A 128 15.96 -11.17 4.60
CA PHE A 128 14.80 -11.20 3.73
C PHE A 128 14.02 -12.51 3.84
N GLN A 129 14.66 -13.66 4.04
CA GLN A 129 13.95 -14.92 4.32
C GLN A 129 13.04 -14.81 5.55
N ILE A 130 13.49 -14.12 6.60
CA ILE A 130 12.66 -13.83 7.79
C ILE A 130 11.57 -12.82 7.43
N ALA A 131 11.92 -11.76 6.70
CA ALA A 131 10.98 -10.71 6.33
C ALA A 131 9.81 -11.21 5.47
N VAL A 132 10.00 -12.23 4.62
CA VAL A 132 8.93 -12.83 3.80
C VAL A 132 7.88 -13.54 4.66
N ALA A 133 8.25 -14.08 5.83
CA ALA A 133 7.31 -14.87 6.64
C ALA A 133 6.14 -14.02 7.18
N VAL A 134 6.39 -12.75 7.50
CA VAL A 134 5.39 -11.83 8.07
C VAL A 134 4.22 -11.57 7.09
N PRO A 135 4.45 -11.05 5.86
CA PRO A 135 3.37 -10.83 4.90
C PRO A 135 2.63 -12.11 4.53
N VAL A 136 3.30 -13.26 4.40
CA VAL A 136 2.60 -14.55 4.18
C VAL A 136 1.60 -14.88 5.29
N VAL A 137 2.00 -14.74 6.56
CA VAL A 137 1.11 -15.03 7.69
C VAL A 137 -0.06 -14.04 7.72
N VAL A 138 0.20 -12.75 7.51
CA VAL A 138 -0.86 -11.73 7.50
C VAL A 138 -1.82 -11.94 6.32
N ALA A 139 -1.30 -12.26 5.13
CA ALA A 139 -2.11 -12.58 3.95
C ALA A 139 -2.97 -13.84 4.17
N PHE A 140 -2.44 -14.85 4.87
CA PHE A 140 -3.22 -16.02 5.25
C PHE A 140 -4.38 -15.66 6.20
N LEU A 141 -4.12 -14.85 7.23
CA LEU A 141 -5.18 -14.39 8.15
C LEU A 141 -6.27 -13.60 7.42
N MET A 142 -5.86 -12.70 6.52
CA MET A 142 -6.76 -11.96 5.65
C MET A 142 -7.62 -12.90 4.76
N ALA A 143 -7.00 -13.94 4.18
CA ALA A 143 -7.71 -14.88 3.29
C ALA A 143 -8.71 -15.78 4.03
N VAL A 144 -8.50 -16.04 5.33
CA VAL A 144 -9.42 -16.86 6.14
C VAL A 144 -10.71 -16.10 6.47
N ASN A 145 -10.61 -14.82 6.82
CA ASN A 145 -11.76 -13.97 7.13
C ASN A 145 -11.44 -12.50 6.83
N PHE A 146 -11.82 -12.07 5.62
CA PHE A 146 -11.50 -10.72 5.17
C PHE A 146 -12.27 -9.66 5.95
N ASP A 147 -13.55 -9.87 6.24
CA ASP A 147 -14.40 -8.89 6.93
C ASP A 147 -13.83 -8.54 8.31
N GLN A 148 -13.47 -9.56 9.09
CA GLN A 148 -12.86 -9.36 10.40
C GLN A 148 -11.46 -8.73 10.28
N PHE A 149 -10.68 -9.13 9.27
CA PHE A 149 -9.39 -8.51 9.00
C PHE A 149 -9.55 -7.02 8.65
N PHE A 150 -10.55 -6.65 7.85
CA PHE A 150 -10.82 -5.29 7.42
C PHE A 150 -11.23 -4.41 8.61
N VAL A 151 -12.09 -4.90 9.50
CA VAL A 151 -12.46 -4.22 10.75
C VAL A 151 -11.24 -4.04 11.67
N LEU A 152 -10.42 -5.09 11.86
CA LEU A 152 -9.23 -5.00 12.69
C LEU A 152 -8.21 -4.01 12.11
N PHE A 153 -8.00 -4.03 10.79
CA PHE A 153 -7.14 -3.09 10.10
C PHE A 153 -7.56 -1.64 10.36
N HIS A 154 -8.86 -1.35 10.28
CA HIS A 154 -9.38 -0.01 10.61
C HIS A 154 -9.18 0.31 12.09
N GLY A 155 -9.47 -0.61 13.01
CA GLY A 155 -9.26 -0.39 14.45
C GLY A 155 -7.81 -0.20 14.88
N VAL A 156 -6.84 -0.67 14.08
CA VAL A 156 -5.40 -0.41 14.31
C VAL A 156 -4.99 0.99 13.83
N LEU A 157 -5.59 1.48 12.74
CA LEU A 157 -5.20 2.74 12.10
C LEU A 157 -6.01 3.95 12.56
N PHE A 158 -7.26 3.73 12.98
CA PHE A 158 -8.21 4.77 13.35
C PHE A 158 -8.76 4.49 14.75
N ASN A 159 -8.89 5.54 15.55
CA ASN A 159 -9.34 5.47 16.94
C ASN A 159 -10.76 6.03 17.14
N ASN A 160 -11.53 6.08 16.05
CA ASN A 160 -12.86 6.65 15.98
C ASN A 160 -13.68 5.88 14.94
N ASP A 161 -14.98 6.16 14.84
CA ASP A 161 -15.91 5.43 13.95
C ASP A 161 -16.12 6.13 12.59
N ALA A 162 -15.29 7.11 12.22
CA ALA A 162 -15.48 7.87 10.99
C ALA A 162 -15.37 7.02 9.73
N TRP A 163 -14.69 5.87 9.81
CA TRP A 163 -14.56 4.88 8.73
C TRP A 163 -15.83 4.05 8.50
N ILE A 164 -16.82 4.10 9.40
CA ILE A 164 -18.11 3.44 9.25
C ILE A 164 -19.04 4.38 8.47
N PHE A 165 -19.08 4.21 7.15
CA PHE A 165 -19.86 5.08 6.26
C PHE A 165 -21.35 4.73 6.28
N ASN A 166 -22.19 5.77 6.22
CA ASN A 166 -23.62 5.62 5.98
C ASN A 166 -23.88 5.80 4.48
N PRO A 167 -24.45 4.82 3.77
CA PRO A 167 -24.65 4.90 2.32
C PRO A 167 -25.58 6.05 1.88
N VAL A 168 -26.38 6.62 2.78
CA VAL A 168 -27.23 7.79 2.49
C VAL A 168 -26.42 9.10 2.50
N THR A 169 -25.48 9.25 3.44
CA THR A 169 -24.70 10.50 3.59
C THR A 169 -23.33 10.43 2.92
N ASP A 170 -22.81 9.22 2.73
CA ASP A 170 -21.50 8.90 2.15
C ASP A 170 -21.65 7.76 1.13
N PRO A 171 -22.44 7.95 0.05
CA PRO A 171 -22.75 6.92 -0.95
C PRO A 171 -21.53 6.38 -1.68
N ILE A 172 -20.36 7.03 -1.58
CA ILE A 172 -19.10 6.52 -2.14
C ILE A 172 -18.78 5.09 -1.68
N ILE A 173 -19.27 4.66 -0.51
CA ILE A 173 -19.08 3.29 -0.01
C ILE A 173 -19.70 2.23 -0.93
N THR A 174 -20.75 2.56 -1.68
CA THR A 174 -21.40 1.59 -2.59
C THR A 174 -20.55 1.28 -3.82
N VAL A 175 -19.65 2.21 -4.18
CA VAL A 175 -18.70 2.07 -5.30
C VAL A 175 -17.24 1.94 -4.86
N LEU A 176 -17.01 1.84 -3.56
CA LEU A 176 -15.76 1.40 -2.93
C LEU A 176 -16.07 0.27 -1.96
N PRO A 177 -16.65 -0.85 -2.42
CA PRO A 177 -17.02 -1.95 -1.54
C PRO A 177 -15.77 -2.59 -0.92
N GLU A 178 -15.95 -3.31 0.19
CA GLU A 178 -14.87 -4.05 0.85
C GLU A 178 -14.12 -4.99 -0.10
N THR A 179 -14.81 -5.58 -1.08
CA THR A 179 -14.23 -6.47 -2.09
C THR A 179 -13.22 -5.77 -3.01
N PHE A 180 -13.38 -4.47 -3.29
CA PHE A 180 -12.35 -3.68 -3.98
C PHE A 180 -11.09 -3.57 -3.10
N PHE A 181 -11.25 -3.35 -1.80
CA PHE A 181 -10.12 -3.32 -0.87
C PHE A 181 -9.48 -4.70 -0.71
N PHE A 182 -10.24 -5.79 -0.77
CA PHE A 182 -9.69 -7.15 -0.82
C PHE A 182 -8.74 -7.34 -2.01
N HIS A 183 -9.15 -6.92 -3.21
CA HIS A 183 -8.27 -6.96 -4.37
C HIS A 183 -7.04 -6.06 -4.22
N CYS A 184 -7.19 -4.88 -3.60
CA CYS A 184 -6.04 -4.02 -3.26
C CYS A 184 -5.06 -4.74 -2.31
N PHE A 185 -5.56 -5.40 -1.27
CA PHE A 185 -4.70 -6.16 -0.36
C PHE A 185 -4.01 -7.33 -1.06
N ILE A 186 -4.70 -8.06 -1.95
CA ILE A 186 -4.08 -9.11 -2.77
C ILE A 186 -2.92 -8.52 -3.58
N LEU A 187 -3.16 -7.41 -4.29
CA LEU A 187 -2.11 -6.75 -5.08
C LEU A 187 -0.93 -6.34 -4.20
N PHE A 188 -1.20 -5.73 -3.05
CA PHE A 188 -0.18 -5.33 -2.08
C PHE A 188 0.66 -6.52 -1.61
N PHE A 189 0.02 -7.62 -1.19
CA PHE A 189 0.73 -8.80 -0.72
C PHE A 189 1.55 -9.45 -1.84
N VAL A 190 1.01 -9.55 -3.07
CA VAL A 190 1.78 -10.06 -4.22
C VAL A 190 3.01 -9.19 -4.49
N LEU A 191 2.86 -7.85 -4.48
CA LEU A 191 3.98 -6.94 -4.73
C LEU A 191 5.05 -7.01 -3.63
N VAL A 192 4.65 -6.99 -2.36
CA VAL A 192 5.63 -7.05 -1.25
C VAL A 192 6.36 -8.39 -1.24
N GLU A 193 5.68 -9.51 -1.53
CA GLU A 193 6.28 -10.84 -1.67
C GLU A 193 7.32 -10.86 -2.79
N ILE A 194 6.98 -10.36 -3.98
CA ILE A 194 7.92 -10.25 -5.11
C ILE A 194 9.13 -9.41 -4.70
N PHE A 195 8.90 -8.23 -4.12
CA PHE A 195 9.97 -7.32 -3.74
C PHE A 195 10.89 -7.89 -2.67
N TYR A 196 10.36 -8.61 -1.67
CA TYR A 196 11.17 -9.25 -0.64
C TYR A 196 11.89 -10.51 -1.15
N PHE A 197 11.34 -11.18 -2.16
CA PHE A 197 12.00 -12.32 -2.79
C PHE A 197 13.22 -11.91 -3.65
N LEU A 198 13.21 -10.72 -4.27
CA LEU A 198 14.30 -10.27 -5.15
C LEU A 198 15.68 -10.25 -4.43
N PRO A 199 15.85 -9.64 -3.24
CA PRO A 199 17.11 -9.71 -2.49
C PRO A 199 17.57 -11.14 -2.18
N ILE A 200 16.65 -12.07 -1.91
CA ILE A 200 16.97 -13.49 -1.66
C ILE A 200 17.52 -14.12 -2.93
N TYR A 201 16.83 -13.93 -4.06
CA TYR A 201 17.22 -14.47 -5.35
C TYR A 201 18.61 -13.98 -5.78
N PHE A 202 18.84 -12.66 -5.75
CA PHE A 202 20.13 -12.08 -6.13
C PHE A 202 21.23 -12.41 -5.11
N GLY A 203 20.93 -12.46 -3.82
CA GLY A 203 21.88 -12.86 -2.79
C GLY A 203 22.35 -14.30 -2.93
N LYS A 204 21.44 -15.25 -3.23
CA LYS A 204 21.79 -16.65 -3.52
C LYS A 204 22.62 -16.79 -4.79
N ARG A 205 22.33 -15.99 -5.83
CA ARG A 205 23.15 -15.95 -7.06
C ARG A 205 24.55 -15.41 -6.82
N ALA A 206 24.72 -14.44 -5.92
CA ALA A 206 26.04 -13.94 -5.54
C ALA A 206 26.90 -15.03 -4.88
N LEU A 207 26.34 -15.82 -3.96
CA LEU A 207 27.05 -16.95 -3.33
C LEU A 207 27.54 -18.00 -4.33
N LYS A 208 26.74 -18.30 -5.36
CA LYS A 208 27.09 -19.30 -6.38
C LYS A 208 28.22 -18.86 -7.31
N LYS A 209 28.51 -17.55 -7.41
CA LYS A 209 29.59 -17.02 -8.26
C LYS A 209 30.94 -16.94 -7.55
N GLU A 210 30.95 -17.07 -6.22
CA GLU A 210 32.17 -17.03 -5.39
C GLU A 210 32.67 -18.41 -4.99
N ARG A 211 31.90 -19.47 -5.28
CA ARG A 211 32.32 -20.87 -5.20
C ARG A 211 32.75 -21.34 -6.59
#